data_AF-A0A7V4CWS3-F1
#
_entry.id   AF-A0A7V4CWS3-F1
#
_cell.length_a   1.000
_cell.length_b   1.000
_cell.length_c   1.000
_cell.angle_alpha   90.00
_cell.angle_beta   90.00
_cell.angle_gamma   90.00
#
_symmetry.space_group_name_H-M   'P 1'
#
loop_
_entity.id
_entity.type
_entity.pdbx_description
1 polymer ?
#
loop_
_entity_poly.entity_id
_entity_poly.type
_entity_poly.pdbx_seq_one_letter_code
_entity_poly.pdbx_strand_id
1 'polypeptide(L)' 'MESTTHCPSCRMVVAPRAPQVVAGAALYHRECFEAWYFGRHGRRPRLRPGTNGDAYRYTAA' A
#
# COMPACT_ATOMS: atom_id res chain seq x y z
N MET A 1 -10.83 -19.52 -2.13
CA MET A 1 -10.43 -18.69 -0.97
C MET A 1 -10.09 -17.32 -1.50
N GLU A 2 -11.07 -16.40 -1.50
CA GLU A 2 -10.79 -15.00 -1.81
C GLU A 2 -9.97 -14.43 -0.66
N SER A 3 -8.65 -14.31 -0.87
CA SER A 3 -7.76 -13.64 0.07
C SER A 3 -8.03 -12.13 0.05
N THR A 4 -9.14 -11.72 0.65
CA THR A 4 -9.47 -10.32 0.86
C THR A 4 -8.43 -9.72 1.78
N THR A 5 -7.46 -8.99 1.21
CA THR A 5 -6.42 -8.37 2.01
C THR A 5 -6.94 -7.08 2.59
N HIS A 6 -6.91 -6.96 3.91
CA HIS A 6 -7.31 -5.77 4.63
C HIS A 6 -6.10 -4.85 4.83
N CYS A 7 -6.30 -3.54 4.68
CA CYS A 7 -5.26 -2.57 4.97
C CYS A 7 -5.04 -2.50 6.50
N PRO A 8 -3.81 -2.72 7.00
CA PRO A 8 -3.53 -2.67 8.44
C PRO A 8 -3.78 -1.29 9.09
N SER A 9 -3.81 -0.22 8.29
CA SER A 9 -3.98 1.15 8.78
C SER A 9 -5.45 1.51 9.03
N CYS A 10 -6.34 1.26 8.06
CA CYS A 10 -7.76 1.60 8.16
C CYS A 10 -8.69 0.39 8.39
N ARG A 11 -8.15 -0.84 8.37
CA ARG A 11 -8.88 -2.11 8.46
C ARG A 11 -9.93 -2.36 7.36
N MET A 12 -9.96 -1.52 6.33
CA MET A 12 -10.83 -1.68 5.17
C MET A 12 -10.21 -2.62 4.14
N VAL A 13 -11.06 -3.23 3.33
CA VAL A 13 -10.64 -4.10 2.22
C VAL A 13 -9.84 -3.30 1.19
N VAL A 14 -8.67 -3.83 0.83
CA VAL A 14 -7.90 -3.33 -0.31
C VAL A 14 -8.48 -3.98 -1.55
N ALA A 15 -9.14 -3.19 -2.39
CA ALA A 15 -9.72 -3.71 -3.62
C ALA A 15 -8.60 -4.14 -4.58
N PRO A 16 -8.67 -5.34 -5.18
CA PRO A 16 -7.59 -5.90 -5.99
C PRO A 16 -7.30 -5.14 -7.29
N ARG A 17 -8.23 -4.28 -7.74
CA ARG A 17 -8.11 -3.40 -8.92
C ARG A 17 -7.97 -1.92 -8.57
N ALA A 18 -7.70 -1.60 -7.32
CA ALA A 18 -7.48 -0.22 -6.88
C ALA A 18 -5.99 -0.01 -6.56
N PRO A 19 -5.49 1.25 -6.65
CA PRO A 19 -4.13 1.63 -6.24
C PRO A 19 -3.74 1.11 -4.86
N GLN A 20 -3.04 -0.02 -4.80
CA GLN A 20 -2.63 -0.66 -3.55
C GLN A 20 -1.11 -0.65 -3.38
N VAL A 21 -0.62 -0.35 -2.19
CA VAL A 21 0.81 -0.36 -1.87
C VAL A 21 1.20 -1.67 -1.22
N VAL A 22 2.10 -2.41 -1.88
CA VAL A 22 2.71 -3.62 -1.31
C VAL A 22 3.93 -3.21 -0.47
N ALA A 23 3.87 -3.48 0.83
CA ALA A 23 4.97 -3.28 1.77
C ALA A 23 5.29 -4.61 2.48
N GLY A 24 6.30 -5.32 1.98
CA GLY A 24 6.63 -6.67 2.46
C GLY A 24 5.52 -7.66 2.16
N ALA A 25 4.96 -8.28 3.22
CA ALA A 25 3.86 -9.24 3.12
C ALA A 25 2.46 -8.61 3.27
N ALA A 26 2.37 -7.30 3.47
CA ALA A 26 1.11 -6.59 3.69
C ALA A 26 0.76 -5.67 2.51
N LEU A 27 -0.54 -5.54 2.24
CA LEU A 27 -1.11 -4.59 1.30
C LEU A 27 -1.77 -3.44 2.06
N TYR A 28 -1.54 -2.23 1.58
CA TYR A 28 -2.11 -1.00 2.11
C TYR A 28 -2.83 -0.24 1.01
N HIS A 29 -3.83 0.57 1.34
CA HIS A 29 -4.24 1.62 0.41
C HIS A 29 -3.11 2.63 0.25
N ARG A 30 -3.00 3.23 -0.94
CA ARG A 30 -2.00 4.26 -1.22
C ARG A 30 -1.98 5.37 -0.16
N GLU A 31 -3.11 5.98 0.10
CA GLU A 31 -3.23 7.10 1.05
C GLU A 31 -2.92 6.66 2.48
N CYS A 32 -3.42 5.49 2.89
CA CYS A 32 -3.16 4.94 4.21
C CYS A 32 -1.67 4.63 4.44
N PHE A 33 -0.99 4.12 3.41
CA PHE A 33 0.45 3.89 3.47
C PHE A 33 1.23 5.19 3.50
N GLU A 34 0.87 6.17 2.68
CA GLU A 34 1.50 7.49 2.68
C GLU A 34 1.39 8.17 4.05
N ALA A 35 0.21 8.16 4.68
CA ALA A 35 0.00 8.73 6.01
C ALA A 35 0.79 8.00 7.10
N TRP A 36 0.75 6.66 7.11
CA TRP A 36 1.51 5.84 8.06
C TRP A 36 3.03 6.05 7.91
N TYR A 37 3.53 6.06 6.68
CA TYR A 37 4.95 6.24 6.40
C TYR A 37 5.42 7.66 6.73
N PHE A 38 4.60 8.67 6.43
CA PHE A 38 4.90 10.05 6.80
C PHE A 38 4.95 10.23 8.32
N GLY A 39 4.00 9.67 9.07
CA GLY A 39 4.02 9.71 10.54
C GLY A 39 5.22 8.99 11.15
N ARG A 40 5.72 7.92 10.50
CA ARG A 40 6.87 7.15 11.00
C ARG A 40 8.23 7.73 10.60
N HIS A 41 8.36 8.27 9.40
CA HIS A 41 9.65 8.67 8.82
C HIS A 41 9.78 10.18 8.52
N GLY A 42 8.70 10.96 8.67
CA GLY A 42 8.70 12.40 8.36
C GLY A 42 8.90 12.74 6.88
N ARG A 43 8.83 11.74 5.98
CA ARG A 43 9.04 11.89 4.53
C ARG A 43 8.00 11.10 3.75
N ARG A 44 7.72 11.50 2.51
CA ARG A 44 6.79 10.74 1.65
C ARG A 44 7.46 9.45 1.14
N PRO A 45 6.73 8.32 1.10
CA PRO A 45 7.28 7.09 0.54
C PRO A 45 7.46 7.21 -0.97
N ARG A 46 8.51 6.57 -1.52
CA ARG A 46 8.65 6.41 -2.97
C ARG A 46 7.86 5.19 -3.41
N LEU A 47 6.70 5.44 -4.01
CA LEU A 47 5.84 4.42 -4.57
C LEU A 47 6.16 4.24 -6.06
N ARG A 48 6.51 3.03 -6.46
CA ARG A 48 6.72 2.67 -7.87
C ARG A 48 5.44 2.02 -8.40
N PRO A 49 4.85 2.50 -9.50
CA PRO A 49 3.76 1.77 -10.14
C PRO A 49 4.28 0.41 -10.58
N GLY A 50 3.56 -0.65 -10.22
CA GLY A 50 3.82 -2.01 -10.63
C GLY A 50 3.40 -2.25 -12.08
N THR A 51 3.82 -3.38 -12.62
CA THR A 51 3.73 -3.73 -14.05
C THR A 51 2.32 -3.71 -14.62
N ASN A 52 1.29 -3.84 -13.78
CA ASN A 52 -0.12 -3.89 -14.19
C ASN A 52 -0.91 -2.61 -13.85
N GLY A 53 -0.28 -1.54 -13.39
CA GLY A 53 -0.95 -0.24 -13.11
C GLY A 53 -1.86 -0.21 -11.88
N ASP A 54 -2.35 -1.35 -11.39
CA ASP A 54 -3.23 -1.45 -10.22
C ASP A 54 -2.48 -1.45 -8.89
N ALA A 55 -1.26 -2.00 -8.85
CA ALA A 55 -0.48 -2.15 -7.63
C ALA A 55 0.76 -1.26 -7.64
N TYR A 56 0.93 -0.44 -6.61
CA TYR A 56 2.15 0.26 -6.29
C TYR A 56 3.03 -0.62 -5.40
N ARG A 57 4.33 -0.67 -5.67
CA ARG A 57 5.29 -1.34 -4.80
C ARG A 57 6.03 -0.29 -3.97
N TYR A 58 6.03 -0.46 -2.66
CA TYR A 58 6.94 0.27 -1.81
C TYR A 58 8.31 -0.40 -1.87
N THR A 59 9.30 0.35 -2.33
CA THR A 59 10.70 -0.02 -2.21
C THR A 59 11.32 0.90 -1.16
N ALA A 60 11.72 0.34 -0.03
CA ALA A 60 12.57 1.06 0.91
C ALA A 60 13.87 1.43 0.18
N ALA A 61 14.08 2.73 -0.01
CA ALA A 61 15.33 3.28 -0.49
C ALA A 61 16.20 3.68 0.70
#